data_AF-A0A2G4F5A4-F1
#
_entry.id   AF-A0A2G4F5A4-F1
#
_cell.length_a   1.000
_cell.length_b   1.000
_cell.length_c   1.000
_cell.angle_alpha   90.00
_cell.angle_beta   90.00
_cell.angle_gamma   90.00
#
_symmetry.space_group_name_H-M   'P 1'
#
loop_
_entity.id
_entity.type
_entity.pdbx_description
1 polymer ?
#
loop_
_entity_poly.entity_id
_entity_poly.type
_entity_poly.pdbx_seq_one_letter_code
_entity_poly.pdbx_strand_id
1 'polypeptide(L)'
;METNMSNTHPSQIKSLMAKNGELQCAAAPIERINDHARSAIDHVMEKRQGFLQRFFPDAGTRAAIEGELALVKDEFEFRRRALQKVRETQIQSLTEHCNQYLVREKAAIRSDTAAFLMSKKLELENNLYSISEEFLTRMESQMAQAEAIQNPILKRVRQTQLEKSVEDFVDLQSRLVDQFQRIISEGV
;
A
#
# COMPACT_ATOMS: atom_id res chain seq x y z
N MET A 1 11.35 28.19 7.00
CA MET A 1 10.10 27.70 6.38
C MET A 1 10.05 26.21 6.64
N GLU A 2 9.30 25.83 7.65
CA GLU A 2 9.15 24.44 8.10
C GLU A 2 8.15 23.73 7.17
N THR A 3 8.59 22.65 6.53
CA THR A 3 7.70 21.76 5.76
C THR A 3 7.31 20.57 6.61
N ASN A 4 6.01 20.51 6.86
CA ASN A 4 5.27 19.57 7.69
C ASN A 4 5.67 18.10 7.53
N MET A 5 5.84 17.46 8.68
CA MET A 5 5.96 16.02 8.85
C MET A 5 4.68 15.31 8.40
N SER A 6 4.80 14.42 7.41
CA SER A 6 3.75 13.49 7.01
C SER A 6 3.67 12.33 8.02
N ASN A 7 3.04 12.59 9.17
CA ASN A 7 2.64 11.57 10.13
C ASN A 7 1.31 10.95 9.69
N THR A 8 1.34 9.93 8.83
CA THR A 8 0.14 9.14 8.49
C THR A 8 -0.06 8.04 9.54
N HIS A 9 -0.85 8.39 10.56
CA HIS A 9 -1.27 7.51 11.65
C HIS A 9 -2.06 6.30 11.10
N PRO A 10 -1.91 5.08 11.67
CA PRO A 10 -2.73 3.89 11.35
C PRO A 10 -4.24 4.09 11.58
N SER A 11 -4.66 5.21 12.18
CA SER A 11 -6.07 5.61 12.27
C SER A 11 -6.67 6.04 10.93
N GLN A 12 -5.88 6.56 9.99
CA GLN A 12 -6.38 7.00 8.68
C GLN A 12 -6.70 5.83 7.75
N ILE A 13 -5.89 4.76 7.78
CA ILE A 13 -6.16 3.52 7.04
C ILE A 13 -7.41 2.82 7.60
N LYS A 14 -7.56 2.77 8.93
CA LYS A 14 -8.79 2.27 9.58
C LYS A 14 -10.01 3.12 9.24
N SER A 15 -9.85 4.44 9.13
CA SER A 15 -10.92 5.37 8.72
C SER A 15 -11.36 5.16 7.27
N LEU A 16 -10.43 4.86 6.35
CA LEU A 16 -10.74 4.55 4.96
C LEU A 16 -11.43 3.20 4.79
N MET A 17 -11.00 2.17 5.53
CA MET A 17 -11.71 0.88 5.56
C MET A 17 -13.11 1.00 6.19
N ALA A 18 -13.27 1.82 7.23
CA ALA A 18 -14.57 2.14 7.79
C ALA A 18 -15.47 2.85 6.76
N LYS A 19 -14.94 3.81 5.99
CA LYS A 19 -15.66 4.44 4.87
C LYS A 19 -16.07 3.46 3.77
N ASN A 20 -15.26 2.42 3.51
CA ASN A 20 -15.59 1.39 2.52
C ASN A 20 -16.76 0.49 3.00
N GLY A 21 -16.82 0.19 4.31
CA GLY A 21 -17.97 -0.44 4.96
C GLY A 21 -19.23 0.46 4.96
N GLU A 22 -19.06 1.77 5.17
CA GLU A 22 -20.13 2.76 5.07
C GLU A 22 -20.66 2.89 3.63
N LEU A 23 -19.82 2.75 2.61
CA LEU A 23 -20.21 2.75 1.19
C LEU A 23 -20.97 1.48 0.77
N GLN A 24 -20.57 0.30 1.26
CA GLN A 24 -21.36 -0.92 1.12
C GLN A 24 -22.73 -0.77 1.84
N CYS A 25 -22.74 -0.10 2.99
CA CYS A 25 -23.96 0.29 3.69
C CYS A 25 -24.78 1.39 2.97
N ALA A 26 -24.17 2.25 2.14
CA ALA A 26 -24.86 3.28 1.36
C ALA A 26 -25.40 2.74 0.02
N ALA A 27 -24.82 1.66 -0.51
CA ALA A 27 -25.27 0.98 -1.72
C ALA A 27 -26.48 0.06 -1.47
N ALA A 28 -26.56 -0.58 -0.30
CA ALA A 28 -27.69 -1.44 0.07
C ALA A 28 -29.06 -0.71 0.09
N PRO A 29 -29.16 0.57 0.51
CA PRO A 29 -30.36 1.38 0.36
C PRO A 29 -30.81 1.58 -1.08
N ILE A 30 -29.88 1.81 -2.02
CA ILE A 30 -30.24 2.06 -3.43
C ILE A 30 -30.78 0.78 -4.07
N GLU A 31 -30.17 -0.39 -3.81
CA GLU A 31 -30.68 -1.68 -4.26
C GLU A 31 -32.06 -1.97 -3.67
N ARG A 32 -32.23 -1.81 -2.36
CA ARG A 32 -33.53 -1.99 -1.69
C ARG A 32 -34.59 -1.03 -2.23
N ILE A 33 -34.27 0.24 -2.46
CA ILE A 33 -35.19 1.23 -3.04
C ILE A 33 -35.58 0.83 -4.46
N ASN A 34 -34.64 0.33 -5.26
CA ASN A 34 -34.92 -0.14 -6.61
C ASN A 34 -35.83 -1.37 -6.62
N ASP A 35 -35.57 -2.33 -5.76
CA ASP A 35 -36.36 -3.56 -5.64
C ASP A 35 -37.77 -3.26 -5.13
N HIS A 36 -37.88 -2.34 -4.17
CA HIS A 36 -39.18 -1.89 -3.64
C HIS A 36 -39.97 -1.11 -4.69
N ALA A 37 -39.32 -0.22 -5.44
CA ALA A 37 -39.96 0.54 -6.51
C ALA A 37 -40.41 -0.37 -7.66
N ARG A 38 -39.61 -1.38 -8.01
CA ARG A 38 -39.97 -2.39 -9.00
C ARG A 38 -41.21 -3.18 -8.58
N SER A 39 -41.21 -3.70 -7.35
CA SER A 39 -42.36 -4.44 -6.79
C SER A 39 -43.62 -3.57 -6.74
N ALA A 40 -43.50 -2.30 -6.35
CA ALA A 40 -44.61 -1.37 -6.33
C ALA A 40 -45.18 -1.09 -7.73
N ILE A 41 -44.31 -0.92 -8.74
CA ILE A 41 -44.75 -0.69 -10.12
C ILE A 41 -45.38 -1.95 -10.69
N ASP A 42 -44.76 -3.12 -10.53
CA ASP A 42 -45.31 -4.39 -11.00
C ASP A 42 -46.72 -4.63 -10.40
N HIS A 43 -46.89 -4.34 -9.11
CA HIS A 43 -48.19 -4.46 -8.44
C HIS A 43 -49.23 -3.43 -8.91
N VAL A 44 -48.82 -2.20 -9.22
CA VAL A 44 -49.72 -1.17 -9.78
C VAL A 44 -50.11 -1.51 -11.22
N MET A 45 -49.18 -2.04 -12.02
CA MET A 45 -49.44 -2.49 -13.39
C MET A 45 -50.45 -3.63 -13.40
N GLU A 46 -50.27 -4.64 -12.56
CA GLU A 46 -51.16 -5.80 -12.45
C GLU A 46 -52.59 -5.38 -12.02
N LYS A 47 -52.70 -4.51 -11.01
CA LYS A 47 -53.99 -3.95 -10.57
C LYS A 47 -54.70 -3.15 -11.65
N ARG A 48 -53.95 -2.32 -12.40
CA ARG A 48 -54.52 -1.52 -13.49
C ARG A 48 -54.95 -2.40 -14.66
N GLN A 49 -54.21 -3.46 -14.99
CA GLN A 49 -54.58 -4.39 -16.05
C GLN A 49 -55.90 -5.13 -15.74
N GLY A 50 -56.08 -5.61 -14.49
CA GLY A 50 -57.33 -6.21 -14.05
C GLY A 50 -58.51 -5.23 -13.98
N PHE A 51 -58.24 -3.95 -13.66
CA PHE A 51 -59.24 -2.87 -13.68
C PHE A 51 -59.68 -2.52 -15.11
N LEU A 52 -58.73 -2.44 -16.05
CA LEU A 52 -59.01 -2.11 -17.45
C LEU A 52 -59.90 -3.14 -18.13
N GLN A 53 -59.67 -4.43 -17.86
CA GLN A 53 -60.51 -5.52 -18.37
C GLN A 53 -61.95 -5.47 -17.84
N ARG A 54 -62.18 -4.84 -16.68
CA ARG A 54 -63.47 -4.84 -15.98
C ARG A 54 -64.31 -3.58 -16.22
N PHE A 55 -63.69 -2.42 -16.40
CA PHE A 55 -64.40 -1.14 -16.51
C PHE A 55 -64.37 -0.50 -17.91
N PHE A 56 -63.48 -0.94 -18.80
CA PHE A 56 -63.39 -0.43 -20.17
C PHE A 56 -63.51 -1.56 -21.19
N PRO A 57 -64.73 -1.94 -21.59
CA PRO A 57 -64.93 -3.04 -22.55
C PRO A 57 -64.51 -2.67 -23.98
N ASP A 58 -64.46 -1.38 -24.32
CA ASP A 58 -63.99 -0.90 -25.61
C ASP A 58 -62.50 -1.22 -25.84
N ALA A 59 -62.17 -1.73 -27.04
CA ALA A 59 -60.83 -2.18 -27.37
C ALA A 59 -59.86 -1.02 -27.66
N GLY A 60 -60.36 0.08 -28.24
CA GLY A 60 -59.55 1.26 -28.53
C GLY A 60 -59.09 1.98 -27.26
N THR A 61 -60.01 2.15 -26.31
CA THR A 61 -59.71 2.77 -25.02
C THR A 61 -58.75 1.94 -24.17
N ARG A 62 -58.86 0.60 -24.20
CA ARG A 62 -57.90 -0.30 -23.53
C ARG A 62 -56.49 -0.20 -24.13
N ALA A 63 -56.38 -0.23 -25.45
CA ALA A 63 -55.09 -0.13 -26.13
C ALA A 63 -54.38 1.21 -25.85
N ALA A 64 -55.13 2.32 -25.79
CA ALA A 64 -54.57 3.62 -25.43
C ALA A 64 -53.99 3.64 -24.00
N ILE A 65 -54.73 3.11 -23.02
CA ILE A 65 -54.27 3.09 -21.62
C ILE A 65 -53.13 2.08 -21.42
N GLU A 66 -53.13 0.95 -22.12
CA GLU A 66 -52.00 0.01 -22.14
C GLU A 66 -50.73 0.65 -22.72
N GLY A 67 -50.87 1.48 -23.76
CA GLY A 67 -49.77 2.28 -24.31
C GLY A 67 -49.19 3.28 -23.31
N GLU A 68 -50.05 4.01 -22.57
CA GLU A 68 -49.60 4.92 -21.51
C GLU A 68 -48.89 4.17 -20.37
N LEU A 69 -49.38 2.99 -19.97
CA LEU A 69 -48.75 2.16 -18.96
C LEU A 69 -47.39 1.64 -19.42
N ALA A 70 -47.25 1.27 -20.69
CA ALA A 70 -45.97 0.85 -21.27
C ALA A 70 -44.94 1.99 -21.22
N LEU A 71 -45.33 3.22 -21.57
CA LEU A 71 -44.45 4.40 -21.50
C LEU A 71 -43.94 4.66 -20.07
N VAL A 72 -44.82 4.57 -19.06
CA VAL A 72 -44.43 4.74 -17.65
C VAL A 72 -43.44 3.66 -17.21
N LYS A 73 -43.65 2.41 -17.65
CA LYS A 73 -42.75 1.29 -17.36
C LYS A 73 -41.37 1.48 -18.00
N ASP A 74 -41.34 1.92 -19.26
CA ASP A 74 -40.09 2.17 -19.99
C ASP A 74 -39.31 3.33 -19.38
N GLU A 75 -39.98 4.41 -18.98
CA GLU A 75 -39.33 5.54 -18.29
C GLU A 75 -38.75 5.11 -16.93
N PHE A 76 -39.47 4.30 -16.17
CA PHE A 76 -38.95 3.74 -14.92
C PHE A 76 -37.71 2.87 -15.16
N GLU A 77 -37.77 1.94 -16.11
CA GLU A 77 -36.63 1.08 -16.46
C GLU A 77 -35.42 1.89 -16.94
N PHE A 78 -35.64 2.97 -17.68
CA PHE A 78 -34.58 3.88 -18.08
C PHE A 78 -33.90 4.53 -16.88
N ARG A 79 -34.69 5.14 -15.98
CA ARG A 79 -34.17 5.79 -14.76
C ARG A 79 -33.44 4.79 -13.86
N ARG A 80 -33.96 3.57 -13.75
CA ARG A 80 -33.34 2.45 -13.03
C ARG A 80 -31.95 2.12 -13.57
N ARG A 81 -31.84 1.94 -14.89
CA ARG A 81 -30.56 1.63 -15.55
C ARG A 81 -29.57 2.78 -15.44
N ALA A 82 -30.04 4.03 -15.54
CA ALA A 82 -29.21 5.21 -15.37
C ALA A 82 -28.62 5.28 -13.95
N LEU A 83 -29.45 5.08 -12.93
CA LEU A 83 -29.00 5.03 -11.53
C LEU A 83 -28.01 3.88 -11.27
N GLN A 84 -28.27 2.71 -11.85
CA GLN A 84 -27.36 1.57 -11.75
C GLN A 84 -25.99 1.89 -12.36
N LYS A 85 -25.94 2.52 -13.54
CA LYS A 85 -24.68 2.92 -14.19
C LYS A 85 -23.91 3.97 -13.38
N VAL A 86 -24.60 4.95 -12.80
CA VAL A 86 -23.97 5.96 -11.93
C VAL A 86 -23.32 5.29 -10.73
N ARG A 87 -24.03 4.34 -10.09
CA ARG A 87 -23.48 3.55 -8.99
C ARG A 87 -22.26 2.73 -9.40
N GLU A 88 -22.34 1.99 -10.50
CA GLU A 88 -21.22 1.19 -11.02
C GLU A 88 -19.99 2.06 -11.27
N THR A 89 -20.18 3.24 -11.85
CA THR A 89 -19.12 4.23 -12.09
C THR A 89 -18.51 4.73 -10.78
N GLN A 90 -19.32 5.02 -9.77
CA GLN A 90 -18.85 5.45 -8.45
C GLN A 90 -18.03 4.36 -7.75
N ILE A 91 -18.49 3.10 -7.79
CA ILE A 91 -17.76 1.95 -7.23
C ILE A 91 -16.43 1.76 -7.95
N GLN A 92 -16.42 1.85 -9.28
CA GLN A 92 -15.22 1.72 -10.08
C GLN A 92 -14.22 2.85 -9.77
N SER A 93 -14.68 4.10 -9.68
CA SER A 93 -13.85 5.25 -9.34
C SER A 93 -13.23 5.12 -7.95
N LEU A 94 -13.98 4.62 -6.96
CA LEU A 94 -13.49 4.38 -5.61
C LEU A 94 -12.43 3.26 -5.59
N THR A 95 -12.69 2.17 -6.31
CA THR A 95 -11.76 1.04 -6.41
C THR A 95 -10.44 1.48 -7.03
N GLU A 96 -10.49 2.26 -8.11
CA GLU A 96 -9.31 2.81 -8.76
C GLU A 96 -8.53 3.75 -7.82
N HIS A 97 -9.23 4.61 -7.08
CA HIS A 97 -8.58 5.51 -6.12
C HIS A 97 -7.90 4.75 -4.98
N CYS A 98 -8.54 3.71 -4.44
CA CYS A 98 -7.96 2.82 -3.43
C CYS A 98 -6.71 2.09 -3.96
N ASN A 99 -6.79 1.57 -5.19
CA ASN A 99 -5.65 0.91 -5.83
C ASN A 99 -4.47 1.88 -6.02
N GLN A 100 -4.74 3.10 -6.49
CA GLN A 100 -3.72 4.14 -6.64
C GLN A 100 -3.10 4.53 -5.30
N TYR A 101 -3.91 4.64 -4.25
CA TYR A 101 -3.44 4.92 -2.90
C TYR A 101 -2.52 3.79 -2.38
N LEU A 102 -2.93 2.54 -2.51
CA LEU A 102 -2.13 1.37 -2.11
C LEU A 102 -0.78 1.31 -2.85
N VAL A 103 -0.78 1.58 -4.16
CA VAL A 103 0.45 1.63 -4.96
C VAL A 103 1.37 2.76 -4.49
N ARG A 104 0.82 3.95 -4.23
CA ARG A 104 1.59 5.11 -3.76
C ARG A 104 2.16 4.89 -2.36
N GLU A 105 1.38 4.40 -1.41
CA GLU A 105 1.88 4.11 -0.05
C GLU A 105 2.95 3.02 -0.08
N LYS A 106 2.75 1.95 -0.85
CA LYS A 106 3.76 0.90 -0.97
C LYS A 106 5.05 1.44 -1.59
N ALA A 107 4.95 2.33 -2.57
CA ALA A 107 6.11 3.00 -3.16
C ALA A 107 6.80 3.95 -2.15
N ALA A 108 6.03 4.70 -1.36
CA ALA A 108 6.56 5.59 -0.33
C ALA A 108 7.28 4.81 0.77
N ILE A 109 6.65 3.76 1.32
CA ILE A 109 7.28 2.88 2.32
C ILE A 109 8.58 2.27 1.78
N ARG A 110 8.60 1.81 0.52
CA ARG A 110 9.81 1.29 -0.13
C ARG A 110 10.90 2.36 -0.27
N SER A 111 10.53 3.58 -0.66
CA SER A 111 11.44 4.71 -0.79
C SER A 111 12.03 5.09 0.58
N ASP A 112 11.20 5.21 1.60
CA ASP A 112 11.62 5.56 2.97
C ASP A 112 12.53 4.48 3.56
N THR A 113 12.18 3.20 3.35
CA THR A 113 13.03 2.06 3.77
C THR A 113 14.38 2.09 3.06
N ALA A 114 14.41 2.34 1.76
CA ALA A 114 15.67 2.45 1.01
C ALA A 114 16.53 3.63 1.49
N ALA A 115 15.91 4.78 1.73
CA ALA A 115 16.60 5.96 2.27
C ALA A 115 17.18 5.70 3.67
N PHE A 116 16.42 5.02 4.53
CA PHE A 116 16.89 4.61 5.86
C PHE A 116 18.08 3.65 5.79
N LEU A 117 17.97 2.59 4.97
CA LEU A 117 19.05 1.61 4.80
C LEU A 117 20.31 2.24 4.20
N MET A 118 20.16 3.19 3.26
CA MET A 118 21.28 3.94 2.68
C MET A 118 21.95 4.84 3.71
N SER A 119 21.17 5.53 4.56
CA SER A 119 21.70 6.34 5.66
C SER A 119 22.51 5.48 6.64
N LYS A 120 21.97 4.31 7.02
CA LYS A 120 22.67 3.36 7.90
C LYS A 120 23.91 2.74 7.27
N LYS A 121 23.89 2.51 5.95
CA LYS A 121 25.08 2.09 5.21
C LYS A 121 26.18 3.14 5.31
N LEU A 122 25.86 4.41 5.07
CA LEU A 122 26.82 5.50 5.15
C LEU A 122 27.40 5.66 6.56
N GLU A 123 26.55 5.53 7.59
CA GLU A 123 26.97 5.54 8.99
C GLU A 123 27.94 4.38 9.30
N LEU A 124 27.64 3.17 8.82
CA LEU A 124 28.51 2.02 8.98
C LEU A 124 29.85 2.20 8.25
N GLU A 125 29.85 2.71 7.02
CA GLU A 125 31.07 2.98 6.25
C GLU A 125 31.97 3.99 6.96
N ASN A 126 31.39 5.09 7.48
CA ASN A 126 32.14 6.08 8.25
C ASN A 126 32.72 5.51 9.55
N ASN A 127 31.95 4.70 10.26
CA ASN A 127 32.41 4.05 11.49
C ASN A 127 33.53 3.05 11.20
N LEU A 128 33.39 2.22 10.15
CA LEU A 128 34.44 1.30 9.72
C LEU A 128 35.71 2.05 9.32
N TYR A 129 35.58 3.16 8.59
CA TYR A 129 36.71 4.00 8.22
C TYR A 129 37.44 4.56 9.46
N SER A 130 36.69 5.10 10.43
CA SER A 130 37.29 5.62 11.67
C SER A 130 38.00 4.52 12.45
N ILE A 131 37.40 3.33 12.56
CA ILE A 131 37.99 2.18 13.25
C ILE A 131 39.24 1.70 12.50
N SER A 132 39.22 1.68 11.16
CA SER A 132 40.39 1.29 10.37
C SER A 132 41.55 2.26 10.54
N GLU A 133 41.29 3.58 10.55
CA GLU A 133 42.34 4.58 10.77
C GLU A 133 42.98 4.44 12.16
N GLU A 134 42.17 4.23 13.19
CA GLU A 134 42.65 3.98 14.55
C GLU A 134 43.47 2.69 14.63
N PHE A 135 42.98 1.62 14.00
CA PHE A 135 43.69 0.34 13.93
C PHE A 135 45.04 0.48 13.22
N LEU A 136 45.09 1.12 12.05
CA LEU A 136 46.31 1.34 11.28
C LEU A 136 47.34 2.14 12.08
N THR A 137 46.92 3.25 12.69
CA THR A 137 47.79 4.07 13.53
C THR A 137 48.38 3.26 14.69
N ARG A 138 47.55 2.42 15.32
CA ARG A 138 47.99 1.53 16.41
C ARG A 138 48.95 0.45 15.91
N MET A 139 48.69 -0.12 14.73
CA MET A 139 49.53 -1.15 14.12
C MET A 139 50.90 -0.60 13.70
N GLU A 140 50.95 0.58 13.09
CA GLU A 140 52.21 1.25 12.72
C GLU A 140 53.08 1.48 13.96
N SER A 141 52.48 1.99 15.04
CA SER A 141 53.18 2.17 16.32
C SER A 141 53.71 0.85 16.88
N GLN A 142 52.91 -0.23 16.84
CA GLN A 142 53.33 -1.54 17.32
C GLN A 142 54.40 -2.19 16.44
N MET A 143 54.36 -1.98 15.13
CA MET A 143 55.40 -2.44 14.21
C MET A 143 56.72 -1.71 14.46
N ALA A 144 56.70 -0.40 14.63
CA ALA A 144 57.90 0.38 14.99
C ALA A 144 58.51 -0.10 16.32
N GLN A 145 57.68 -0.40 17.32
CA GLN A 145 58.14 -0.98 18.59
C GLN A 145 58.74 -2.38 18.41
N ALA A 146 58.15 -3.22 17.55
CA ALA A 146 58.66 -4.55 17.26
C ALA A 146 60.02 -4.49 16.55
N GLU A 147 60.27 -3.47 15.72
CA GLU A 147 61.55 -3.29 15.05
C GLU A 147 62.70 -2.98 16.02
N ALA A 148 62.41 -2.27 17.11
CA ALA A 148 63.37 -1.91 18.16
C ALA A 148 63.78 -3.09 19.05
N ILE A 149 63.10 -4.25 18.96
CA ILE A 149 63.44 -5.45 19.73
C ILE A 149 64.76 -6.03 19.21
N GLN A 150 65.79 -6.07 20.07
CA GLN A 150 67.10 -6.59 19.70
C GLN A 150 67.17 -8.11 19.61
N ASN A 151 66.37 -8.83 20.40
CA ASN A 151 66.35 -10.29 20.36
C ASN A 151 65.63 -10.77 19.07
N PRO A 152 66.31 -11.51 18.17
CA PRO A 152 65.76 -11.87 16.87
C PRO A 152 64.57 -12.83 16.95
N ILE A 153 64.54 -13.71 17.96
CA ILE A 153 63.42 -14.66 18.15
C ILE A 153 62.19 -13.89 18.62
N LEU A 154 62.34 -13.01 19.61
CA LEU A 154 61.23 -12.20 20.12
C LEU A 154 60.71 -11.23 19.07
N LYS A 155 61.60 -10.63 18.27
CA LYS A 155 61.22 -9.78 17.14
C LYS A 155 60.37 -10.55 16.12
N ARG A 156 60.80 -11.75 15.73
CA ARG A 156 60.06 -12.61 14.80
C ARG A 156 58.67 -12.97 15.34
N VAL A 157 58.60 -13.46 16.58
CA VAL A 157 57.32 -13.81 17.23
C VAL A 157 56.38 -12.61 17.25
N ARG A 158 56.90 -11.43 17.59
CA ARG A 158 56.09 -10.20 17.65
C ARG A 158 55.58 -9.78 16.27
N GLN A 159 56.42 -9.85 15.23
CA GLN A 159 56.02 -9.56 13.85
C GLN A 159 54.92 -10.51 13.38
N THR A 160 55.04 -11.82 13.61
CA THR A 160 54.02 -12.80 13.24
C THR A 160 52.68 -12.56 13.96
N GLN A 161 52.71 -12.13 15.22
CA GLN A 161 51.48 -11.75 15.94
C GLN A 161 50.81 -10.52 15.33
N LEU A 162 51.62 -9.53 14.89
CA LEU A 162 51.11 -8.31 14.27
C LEU A 162 50.51 -8.60 12.90
N GLU A 163 51.18 -9.41 12.07
CA GLU A 163 50.65 -9.87 10.77
C GLU A 163 49.30 -10.57 10.94
N LYS A 164 49.21 -11.52 11.87
CA LYS A 164 47.95 -12.19 12.18
C LYS A 164 46.85 -11.23 12.65
N SER A 165 47.21 -10.20 13.43
CA SER A 165 46.24 -9.20 13.90
C SER A 165 45.65 -8.38 12.75
N VAL A 166 46.43 -8.12 11.69
CA VAL A 166 45.94 -7.47 10.46
C VAL A 166 44.97 -8.39 9.72
N GLU A 167 45.32 -9.66 9.55
CA GLU A 167 44.45 -10.66 8.91
C GLU A 167 43.11 -10.78 9.66
N ASP A 168 43.15 -10.95 10.98
CA ASP A 168 41.96 -11.06 11.83
C ASP A 168 41.07 -9.80 11.73
N PHE A 169 41.66 -8.60 11.59
CA PHE A 169 40.92 -7.35 11.44
C PHE A 169 40.21 -7.24 10.07
N VAL A 170 40.89 -7.62 8.98
CA VAL A 170 40.31 -7.63 7.63
C VAL A 170 39.17 -8.64 7.53
N ASP A 171 39.34 -9.81 8.15
CA ASP A 171 38.29 -10.82 8.24
C ASP A 171 37.07 -10.30 9.02
N LEU A 172 37.29 -9.60 10.14
CA LEU A 172 36.22 -9.00 10.92
C LEU A 172 35.46 -7.94 10.11
N GLN A 173 36.17 -7.05 9.41
CA GLN A 173 35.56 -6.03 8.55
C GLN A 173 34.69 -6.68 7.47
N SER A 174 35.20 -7.71 6.81
CA SER A 174 34.48 -8.45 5.77
C SER A 174 33.20 -9.09 6.33
N ARG A 175 33.28 -9.73 7.50
CA ARG A 175 32.11 -10.34 8.15
C ARG A 175 31.05 -9.33 8.57
N LEU A 176 31.45 -8.14 9.03
CA LEU A 176 30.54 -7.06 9.38
C LEU A 176 29.78 -6.54 8.14
N VAL A 177 30.49 -6.34 7.03
CA VAL A 177 29.89 -5.95 5.75
C VAL A 177 28.91 -7.02 5.26
N ASP A 178 29.31 -8.29 5.30
CA ASP A 178 28.45 -9.41 4.90
C ASP A 178 27.18 -9.51 5.76
N GLN A 179 27.30 -9.34 7.08
CA GLN A 179 26.15 -9.34 7.97
C GLN A 179 25.19 -8.19 7.66
N PHE A 180 25.71 -6.99 7.41
CA PHE A 180 24.89 -5.85 7.03
C PHE A 180 24.17 -6.08 5.68
N GLN A 181 24.85 -6.66 4.69
CA GLN A 181 24.24 -7.04 3.41
C GLN A 181 23.13 -8.09 3.58
N ARG A 182 23.30 -9.06 4.48
CA ARG A 182 22.25 -10.04 4.80
C ARG A 182 21.02 -9.38 5.43
N ILE A 183 21.21 -8.49 6.39
CA ILE A 183 20.10 -7.73 7.01
C ILE A 183 19.32 -6.93 5.95
N ILE A 184 20.03 -6.29 5.01
CA ILE A 184 19.38 -5.61 3.88
C ILE A 184 18.60 -6.60 3.01
N SER A 185 19.20 -7.76 2.69
CA SER A 185 18.59 -8.75 1.78
C SER A 185 17.39 -9.48 2.40
N GLU A 186 17.34 -9.62 3.73
CA GLU A 186 16.22 -10.22 4.46
C GLU A 186 15.07 -9.22 4.70
N GLY A 187 15.36 -7.92 4.71
CA GLY A 187 14.40 -6.85 4.99
C GLY A 187 13.73 -6.20 3.78
N VAL A 188 14.13 -6.58 2.55
CA VAL A 188 13.59 -6.07 1.26
C VAL A 188 12.72 -7.14 0.58
#